data_AF-A0A969NK87-F1
#
_entry.id   AF-A0A969NK87-F1
#
_cell.length_a   1.000
_cell.length_b   1.000
_cell.length_c   1.000
_cell.angle_alpha   90.00
_cell.angle_beta   90.00
_cell.angle_gamma   90.00
#
_symmetry.space_group_name_H-M   'P 1'
#
loop_
_entity.id
_entity.type
_entity.pdbx_description
1 polymer ?
#
loop_
_entity_poly.entity_id
_entity_poly.type
_entity_poly.pdbx_seq_one_letter_code
_entity_poly.pdbx_strand_id
1 'polypeptide(L)'
;MGSGVVLFFLSFLTGLAMSGNLATRTPFDLMNLLYPGTVLPYLVNATFLPPKTVGYLTYGGYSDSSYGLYNLLWYGQPLWRNAWSGIAFMVLNSCWWIFWLGQGLKRRFHNPLTTLWSKGQSYIMSGSFAAILLGFTLQTTESYRLYDNFYLLQGFVLMFFLILISALSPHRQTLQDWARYRHQVSQERRHVLKDLIWGEKSPATLAIAINLAIVTAFIVPSILLFPLKENKIQVLAGLLLNINMIIVYAAIAQLMLFMKNQKRTVWTGATVTTLMFFPLGIMTLFGSGEPAKTAIFGLFSVASIWAVDYVSTTAICLSVLGQWLAIVAVSFQMTKQLRKTGESETQALLSNRHQRAIASS
;
A
#
# COMPACT_ATOMS: atom_id res chain seq x y z
N MET A 1 10.86 19.44 -7.83
CA MET A 1 9.75 18.47 -7.95
C MET A 1 8.90 18.38 -6.68
N GLY A 2 9.47 18.28 -5.47
CA GLY A 2 8.69 18.15 -4.23
C GLY A 2 7.78 19.35 -3.89
N SER A 3 8.23 20.59 -4.12
CA SER A 3 7.44 21.81 -3.84
C SER A 3 6.14 21.89 -4.62
N GLY A 4 6.13 21.45 -5.89
CA GLY A 4 4.92 21.42 -6.72
C GLY A 4 3.88 20.43 -6.22
N VAL A 5 4.30 19.25 -5.75
CA VAL A 5 3.40 18.24 -5.15
C VAL A 5 2.77 18.78 -3.87
N VAL A 6 3.57 19.44 -3.02
CA VAL A 6 3.08 20.06 -1.78
C VAL A 6 2.09 21.18 -2.10
N LEU A 7 2.41 22.06 -3.06
CA LEU A 7 1.51 23.14 -3.47
C LEU A 7 0.20 22.61 -4.05
N PHE A 8 0.26 21.58 -4.90
CA PHE A 8 -0.94 20.93 -5.44
C PHE A 8 -1.79 20.32 -4.32
N PHE A 9 -1.17 19.57 -3.40
CA PHE A 9 -1.85 18.99 -2.24
C PHE A 9 -2.54 20.04 -1.38
N LEU A 10 -1.83 21.11 -1.01
CA LEU A 10 -2.39 22.21 -0.22
C LEU A 10 -3.51 22.93 -0.96
N SER A 11 -3.34 23.20 -2.26
CA SER A 11 -4.37 23.86 -3.08
C SER A 11 -5.63 23.00 -3.20
N PHE A 12 -5.47 21.69 -3.41
CA PHE A 12 -6.58 20.74 -3.49
C PHE A 12 -7.36 20.66 -2.18
N LEU A 13 -6.66 20.49 -1.04
CA LEU A 13 -7.32 20.42 0.27
C LEU A 13 -7.90 21.77 0.71
N THR A 14 -7.28 22.88 0.33
CA THR A 14 -7.87 24.21 0.53
C THR A 14 -9.17 24.35 -0.25
N GLY A 15 -9.20 23.89 -1.51
CA GLY A 15 -10.43 23.84 -2.31
C GLY A 15 -11.54 23.01 -1.66
N LEU A 16 -11.21 21.82 -1.15
CA LEU A 16 -12.17 20.99 -0.40
C LEU A 16 -12.66 21.68 0.87
N ALA A 17 -11.75 22.32 1.63
CA ALA A 17 -12.11 23.09 2.81
C ALA A 17 -13.04 24.26 2.49
N MET A 18 -12.77 25.00 1.42
CA MET A 18 -13.63 26.11 0.98
C MET A 18 -15.01 25.62 0.52
N SER A 19 -15.11 24.39 0.01
CA SER A 19 -16.40 23.78 -0.35
C SER A 19 -17.19 23.22 0.86
N GLY A 20 -16.65 23.31 2.08
CA GLY A 20 -17.29 22.78 3.29
C GLY A 20 -17.20 21.26 3.45
N ASN A 21 -16.39 20.57 2.63
CA ASN A 21 -16.27 19.11 2.59
C ASN A 21 -15.03 18.61 3.36
N LEU A 22 -14.79 19.14 4.55
CA LEU A 22 -13.63 18.74 5.36
C LEU A 22 -13.79 17.35 5.98
N ALA A 23 -14.99 16.97 6.46
CA ALA A 23 -15.23 15.65 7.04
C ALA A 23 -16.13 14.81 6.12
N THR A 24 -15.52 14.04 5.23
CA THR A 24 -16.23 13.19 4.25
C THR A 24 -16.83 11.92 4.87
N ARG A 25 -16.45 11.57 6.10
CA ARG A 25 -16.78 10.31 6.80
C ARG A 25 -16.25 9.07 6.10
N THR A 26 -15.14 9.24 5.38
CA THR A 26 -14.47 8.19 4.63
C THR A 26 -13.01 8.07 5.06
N PRO A 27 -12.29 6.99 4.70
CA PRO A 27 -10.85 6.90 4.95
C PRO A 27 -10.04 8.06 4.36
N PHE A 28 -10.61 8.80 3.40
CA PHE A 28 -9.99 9.98 2.82
C PHE A 28 -9.74 11.09 3.86
N ASP A 29 -10.49 11.09 4.97
CA ASP A 29 -10.31 12.05 6.06
C ASP A 29 -8.94 11.94 6.74
N LEU A 30 -8.18 10.88 6.48
CA LEU A 30 -6.75 10.80 6.81
C LEU A 30 -5.96 12.01 6.28
N MET A 31 -6.33 12.53 5.10
CA MET A 31 -5.64 13.67 4.49
C MET A 31 -5.77 14.95 5.33
N ASN A 32 -6.84 15.07 6.12
CA ASN A 32 -7.03 16.20 7.04
C ASN A 32 -5.96 16.25 8.13
N LEU A 33 -5.38 15.11 8.53
CA LEU A 33 -4.30 15.09 9.52
C LEU A 33 -3.03 15.78 9.03
N LEU A 34 -2.84 15.81 7.71
CA LEU A 34 -1.65 16.38 7.05
C LEU A 34 -1.88 17.82 6.59
N TYR A 35 -3.12 18.32 6.64
CA TYR A 35 -3.48 19.66 6.19
C TYR A 35 -3.51 20.65 7.36
N PRO A 36 -2.60 21.65 7.40
CA PRO A 36 -2.54 22.60 8.51
C PRO A 36 -3.77 23.50 8.61
N GLY A 37 -4.52 23.70 7.51
CA GLY A 37 -5.74 24.51 7.51
C GLY A 37 -6.87 23.92 8.36
N THR A 38 -6.78 22.65 8.78
CA THR A 38 -7.72 22.05 9.73
C THR A 38 -7.68 22.67 11.13
N VAL A 39 -6.63 23.43 11.45
CA VAL A 39 -6.51 24.16 12.72
C VAL A 39 -7.28 25.49 12.68
N LEU A 40 -7.51 26.05 11.49
CA LEU A 40 -8.15 27.36 11.32
C LEU A 40 -9.56 27.44 11.94
N PRO A 41 -10.44 26.43 11.83
CA PRO A 41 -11.74 26.43 12.50
C PRO A 41 -11.64 26.59 14.03
N TYR A 42 -10.61 26.04 14.68
CA TYR A 42 -10.40 26.21 16.12
C TYR A 42 -9.99 27.63 16.47
N LEU A 43 -9.13 28.25 15.65
CA LEU A 43 -8.70 29.63 15.84
C LEU A 43 -9.85 30.61 15.64
N VAL A 44 -10.66 30.42 14.60
CA VAL A 44 -11.85 31.25 14.34
C VAL A 44 -12.84 31.14 15.49
N ASN A 45 -13.11 29.92 15.98
CA ASN A 45 -14.01 29.71 17.13
C ASN A 45 -13.50 30.34 18.43
N ALA A 46 -12.19 30.56 18.57
CA ALA A 46 -11.59 31.26 19.71
C ALA A 46 -11.66 32.80 19.57
N THR A 47 -12.03 33.33 18.41
CA THR A 47 -12.19 34.78 18.17
C THR A 47 -13.65 35.24 18.33
N PHE A 48 -13.86 36.55 18.50
CA PHE A 48 -15.20 37.15 18.61
C PHE A 48 -15.99 37.18 17.28
N LEU A 49 -15.48 36.57 16.20
CA LEU A 49 -16.14 36.59 14.90
C LEU A 49 -17.38 35.68 14.92
N PRO A 50 -18.56 36.17 14.50
CA PRO A 50 -19.75 35.33 14.39
C PRO A 50 -19.48 34.16 13.42
N PRO A 51 -19.82 32.91 13.80
CA PRO A 51 -19.63 31.74 12.93
C PRO A 51 -20.30 31.88 11.55
N LYS A 52 -21.36 32.69 11.46
CA LYS A 52 -22.08 33.02 10.23
C LYS A 52 -21.27 33.81 9.20
N THR A 53 -20.26 34.57 9.63
CA THR A 53 -19.45 35.42 8.75
C THR A 53 -18.38 34.60 8.02
N VAL A 54 -18.04 33.41 8.54
CA VAL A 54 -16.96 32.55 8.04
C VAL A 54 -17.47 31.14 7.75
N GLY A 55 -18.62 31.04 7.05
CA GLY A 55 -19.40 29.80 6.88
C GLY A 55 -18.64 28.57 6.34
N TYR A 56 -17.48 28.76 5.69
CA TYR A 56 -16.61 27.70 5.19
C TYR A 56 -15.55 27.21 6.20
N LEU A 57 -15.31 27.96 7.29
CA LEU A 57 -14.42 27.58 8.41
C LEU A 57 -15.21 27.25 9.68
N THR A 58 -16.47 26.86 9.54
CA THR A 58 -17.33 26.65 10.70
C THR A 58 -16.94 25.36 11.44
N TYR A 59 -16.68 25.50 12.74
CA TYR A 59 -16.34 24.41 13.65
C TYR A 59 -17.45 23.35 13.74
N GLY A 60 -18.71 23.78 13.85
CA GLY A 60 -19.91 22.96 13.72
C GLY A 60 -20.66 23.29 12.43
N GLY A 61 -21.22 22.29 11.76
CA GLY A 61 -21.97 22.50 10.51
C GLY A 61 -23.06 23.55 10.68
N TYR A 62 -23.08 24.56 9.81
CA TYR A 62 -24.23 25.45 9.70
C TYR A 62 -25.40 24.60 9.17
N SER A 63 -26.54 24.65 9.88
CA SER A 63 -27.82 23.97 9.60
C SER A 63 -27.79 23.02 8.38
N ASP A 64 -27.81 21.71 8.63
CA ASP A 64 -27.79 20.57 7.66
C ASP A 64 -26.45 20.10 7.07
N SER A 65 -25.33 20.80 7.23
CA SER A 65 -24.05 20.30 6.70
C SER A 65 -23.37 19.27 7.63
N SER A 66 -23.65 17.98 7.39
CA SER A 66 -23.08 16.80 8.10
C SER A 66 -21.54 16.63 8.00
N TYR A 67 -20.82 17.59 7.40
CA TYR A 67 -19.45 17.47 6.88
C TYR A 67 -18.42 18.39 7.58
N GLY A 68 -18.76 18.98 8.74
CA GLY A 68 -17.84 19.78 9.56
C GLY A 68 -16.85 18.96 10.41
N LEU A 69 -15.73 19.58 10.78
CA LEU A 69 -14.64 18.96 11.58
C LEU A 69 -15.13 18.40 12.92
N TYR A 70 -16.14 19.02 13.54
CA TYR A 70 -16.79 18.54 14.77
C TYR A 70 -17.43 17.13 14.65
N ASN A 71 -17.86 16.76 13.44
CA ASN A 71 -18.48 15.47 13.15
C ASN A 71 -17.47 14.40 12.71
N LEU A 72 -16.18 14.74 12.61
CA LEU A 72 -15.13 13.79 12.27
C LEU A 72 -14.89 12.82 13.43
N LEU A 73 -14.88 11.54 13.13
CA LEU A 73 -14.71 10.47 14.12
C LEU A 73 -13.48 9.63 13.79
N TRP A 74 -12.87 9.03 14.80
CA TRP A 74 -11.81 8.03 14.64
C TRP A 74 -12.12 6.85 15.56
N TYR A 75 -12.36 5.65 14.99
CA TYR A 75 -12.96 4.51 15.71
C TYR A 75 -14.27 4.90 16.43
N GLY A 76 -15.09 5.74 15.80
CA GLY A 76 -16.29 6.31 16.40
C GLY A 76 -16.05 7.34 17.52
N GLN A 77 -14.79 7.64 17.87
CA GLN A 77 -14.44 8.61 18.91
C GLN A 77 -14.34 10.03 18.33
N PRO A 78 -14.98 11.03 18.97
CA PRO A 78 -15.00 12.40 18.47
C PRO A 78 -13.77 13.22 18.91
N LEU A 79 -12.58 12.83 18.44
CA LEU A 79 -11.30 13.46 18.83
C LEU A 79 -11.22 14.96 18.48
N TRP A 80 -11.98 15.40 17.48
CA TRP A 80 -11.96 16.78 16.98
C TRP A 80 -12.89 17.73 17.72
N ARG A 81 -13.68 17.24 18.69
CA ARG A 81 -14.52 18.10 19.56
C ARG A 81 -13.74 18.90 20.59
N ASN A 82 -12.48 18.55 20.82
CA ASN A 82 -11.58 19.30 21.66
C ASN A 82 -10.34 19.65 20.84
N ALA A 83 -10.01 20.95 20.79
CA ALA A 83 -8.87 21.46 20.03
C ALA A 83 -7.57 20.77 20.46
N TRP A 84 -7.38 20.56 21.76
CA TRP A 84 -6.18 19.92 22.28
C TRP A 84 -6.02 18.48 21.80
N SER A 85 -7.09 17.67 21.83
CA SER A 85 -7.01 16.28 21.35
C SER A 85 -6.86 16.20 19.84
N GLY A 86 -7.56 17.04 19.08
CA GLY A 86 -7.45 17.08 17.62
C GLY A 86 -6.05 17.48 17.17
N ILE A 87 -5.51 18.59 17.71
CA ILE A 87 -4.17 19.08 17.38
C ILE A 87 -3.10 18.09 17.86
N ALA A 88 -3.20 17.55 19.07
CA ALA A 88 -2.25 16.56 19.58
C ALA A 88 -2.21 15.31 18.67
N PHE A 89 -3.37 14.83 18.21
CA PHE A 89 -3.44 13.69 17.30
C PHE A 89 -2.78 13.99 15.94
N MET A 90 -3.02 15.17 15.36
CA MET A 90 -2.37 15.62 14.11
C MET A 90 -0.85 15.72 14.25
N VAL A 91 -0.36 16.32 15.33
CA VAL A 91 1.08 16.47 15.60
C VAL A 91 1.73 15.11 15.78
N LEU A 92 1.15 14.23 16.60
CA LEU A 92 1.67 12.88 16.81
C LEU A 92 1.70 12.07 15.50
N ASN A 93 0.64 12.14 14.69
CA ASN A 93 0.59 11.49 13.38
C ASN A 93 1.68 12.01 12.44
N SER A 94 1.86 13.33 12.38
CA SER A 94 2.87 13.98 11.54
C SER A 94 4.29 13.59 11.99
N CYS A 95 4.58 13.66 13.30
CA CYS A 95 5.85 13.24 13.86
C CYS A 95 6.16 11.77 13.55
N TRP A 96 5.15 10.90 13.63
CA TRP A 96 5.30 9.47 13.31
C TRP A 96 5.73 9.24 11.86
N TRP A 97 5.07 9.88 10.89
CA TRP A 97 5.42 9.72 9.48
C TRP A 97 6.74 10.41 9.11
N ILE A 98 7.01 11.59 9.66
CA ILE A 98 8.29 12.29 9.48
C ILE A 98 9.44 11.42 10.00
N PHE A 99 9.27 10.76 11.14
CA PHE A 99 10.28 9.84 11.68
C PHE A 99 10.60 8.72 10.68
N TRP A 100 9.59 8.02 10.14
CA TRP A 100 9.81 6.92 9.20
C TRP A 100 10.42 7.36 7.86
N LEU A 101 10.01 8.51 7.35
CA LEU A 101 10.62 9.12 6.17
C LEU A 101 12.09 9.49 6.45
N GLY A 102 12.37 10.08 7.61
CA GLY A 102 13.72 10.41 8.05
C GLY A 102 14.63 9.19 8.17
N GLN A 103 14.13 8.07 8.72
CA GLN A 103 14.86 6.82 8.77
C GLN A 103 15.21 6.31 7.36
N GLY A 104 14.23 6.33 6.44
CA GLY A 104 14.46 5.88 5.07
C GLY A 104 15.48 6.72 4.32
N LEU A 105 15.40 8.04 4.46
CA LEU A 105 16.37 8.98 3.89
C LEU A 105 17.77 8.73 4.44
N LYS A 106 17.93 8.64 5.77
CA LYS A 106 19.23 8.40 6.41
C LYS A 106 19.92 7.14 5.89
N ARG A 107 19.17 6.06 5.68
CA ARG A 107 19.72 4.81 5.12
C ARG A 107 20.19 4.98 3.69
N ARG A 108 19.36 5.58 2.84
CA ARG A 108 19.67 5.76 1.42
C ARG A 108 20.82 6.74 1.18
N PHE A 109 20.94 7.77 2.02
CA PHE A 109 22.08 8.68 2.00
C PHE A 109 23.40 7.98 2.34
N HIS A 110 23.39 7.04 3.29
CA HIS A 110 24.60 6.32 3.67
C HIS A 110 24.98 5.21 2.67
N ASN A 111 23.99 4.54 2.08
CA ASN A 111 24.22 3.54 1.05
C ASN A 111 23.15 3.58 -0.04
N PRO A 112 23.46 4.13 -1.23
CA PRO A 112 22.48 4.35 -2.29
C PRO A 112 21.95 3.04 -2.92
N LEU A 113 22.62 1.91 -2.68
CA LEU A 113 22.22 0.59 -3.18
C LEU A 113 21.35 -0.19 -2.19
N THR A 114 21.12 0.35 -0.99
CA THR A 114 20.25 -0.29 0.01
C THR A 114 18.79 0.04 -0.23
N THR A 115 17.91 -0.84 0.26
CA THR A 115 16.47 -0.59 0.28
C THR A 115 16.15 0.61 1.17
N LEU A 116 15.07 1.33 0.88
CA LEU A 116 14.71 2.53 1.64
C LEU A 116 14.43 2.19 3.11
N TRP A 117 13.69 1.09 3.35
CA TRP A 117 13.39 0.61 4.70
C TRP A 117 13.87 -0.83 4.89
N SER A 118 14.07 -1.22 6.16
CA SER A 118 14.27 -2.62 6.52
C SER A 118 12.93 -3.37 6.51
N LYS A 119 12.99 -4.70 6.42
CA LYS A 119 11.78 -5.54 6.54
C LYS A 119 11.10 -5.38 7.90
N GLY A 120 11.88 -5.28 8.98
CA GLY A 120 11.34 -5.05 10.32
C GLY A 120 10.65 -3.68 10.45
N GLN A 121 11.25 -2.63 9.88
CA GLN A 121 10.67 -1.29 9.88
C GLN A 121 9.36 -1.26 9.08
N SER A 122 9.29 -1.96 7.95
CA SER A 122 8.06 -2.03 7.18
C SER A 122 6.93 -2.74 7.93
N TYR A 123 7.21 -3.80 8.70
CA TYR A 123 6.19 -4.49 9.50
C TYR A 123 5.50 -3.56 10.50
N ILE A 124 6.28 -2.74 11.21
CA ILE A 124 5.74 -1.75 12.16
C ILE A 124 4.95 -0.69 11.40
N MET A 125 5.50 -0.17 10.30
CA MET A 125 4.85 0.86 9.49
C MET A 125 3.52 0.37 8.91
N SER A 126 3.44 -0.88 8.45
CA SER A 126 2.21 -1.50 7.94
C SER A 126 1.14 -1.66 9.02
N GLY A 127 1.54 -2.09 10.23
CA GLY A 127 0.64 -2.15 11.37
C GLY A 127 0.11 -0.77 11.76
N SER A 128 0.99 0.24 11.85
CA SER A 128 0.58 1.62 12.16
C SER A 128 -0.33 2.21 11.07
N PHE A 129 0.01 1.99 9.80
CA PHE A 129 -0.80 2.43 8.66
C PHE A 129 -2.21 1.83 8.74
N ALA A 130 -2.30 0.51 8.93
CA ALA A 130 -3.58 -0.19 9.06
C ALA A 130 -4.40 0.35 10.25
N ALA A 131 -3.79 0.49 11.43
CA ALA A 131 -4.48 0.98 12.63
C ALA A 131 -5.01 2.41 12.45
N ILE A 132 -4.20 3.34 11.94
CA ILE A 132 -4.62 4.72 11.74
C ILE A 132 -5.77 4.79 10.73
N LEU A 133 -5.59 4.17 9.56
CA LEU A 133 -6.52 4.25 8.44
C LEU A 133 -7.85 3.56 8.75
N LEU A 134 -7.79 2.41 9.43
CA LEU A 134 -8.98 1.67 9.83
C LEU A 134 -9.84 2.46 10.83
N GLY A 135 -9.22 3.30 11.67
CA GLY A 135 -9.99 4.23 12.52
C GLY A 135 -10.82 5.24 11.73
N PHE A 136 -10.35 5.70 10.56
CA PHE A 136 -11.14 6.54 9.64
C PHE A 136 -12.11 5.75 8.75
N THR A 137 -11.91 4.44 8.59
CA THR A 137 -12.90 3.56 7.95
C THR A 137 -14.13 3.39 8.86
N LEU A 138 -13.90 3.23 10.17
CA LEU A 138 -14.92 2.92 11.17
C LEU A 138 -15.53 4.18 11.79
N GLN A 139 -15.94 5.13 10.95
CA GLN A 139 -16.59 6.37 11.38
C GLN A 139 -18.11 6.25 11.56
N THR A 140 -18.73 5.18 11.05
CA THR A 140 -20.17 5.01 11.03
C THR A 140 -20.55 3.55 11.25
N THR A 141 -21.79 3.31 11.70
CA THR A 141 -22.41 1.99 11.82
C THR A 141 -23.39 1.72 10.68
N GLU A 142 -23.58 2.67 9.76
CA GLU A 142 -24.43 2.50 8.59
C GLU A 142 -23.78 1.56 7.58
N SER A 143 -24.46 0.44 7.29
CA SER A 143 -23.94 -0.66 6.44
C SER A 143 -23.47 -0.20 5.05
N TYR A 144 -24.22 0.67 4.38
CA TYR A 144 -23.89 1.12 3.02
C TYR A 144 -22.63 2.01 3.02
N ARG A 145 -22.52 2.96 3.96
CA ARG A 145 -21.32 3.79 4.10
C ARG A 145 -20.10 2.98 4.53
N LEU A 146 -20.29 1.99 5.40
CA LEU A 146 -19.21 1.09 5.78
C LEU A 146 -18.67 0.33 4.56
N TYR A 147 -19.56 -0.16 3.69
CA TYR A 147 -19.16 -0.82 2.44
C TYR A 147 -18.27 0.10 1.58
N ASP A 148 -18.72 1.34 1.34
CA ASP A 148 -17.94 2.34 0.57
C ASP A 148 -16.60 2.68 1.25
N ASN A 149 -16.58 2.77 2.59
CA ASN A 149 -15.37 3.01 3.35
C ASN A 149 -14.37 1.84 3.23
N PHE A 150 -14.84 0.58 3.23
CA PHE A 150 -13.98 -0.58 3.00
C PHE A 150 -13.47 -0.63 1.55
N TYR A 151 -14.27 -0.21 0.58
CA TYR A 151 -13.84 -0.02 -0.81
C TYR A 151 -12.70 0.99 -0.91
N LEU A 152 -12.85 2.17 -0.31
CA LEU A 152 -11.80 3.21 -0.30
C LEU A 152 -10.55 2.76 0.48
N LEU A 153 -10.73 2.08 1.61
CA LEU A 153 -9.64 1.50 2.42
C LEU A 153 -8.75 0.61 1.55
N GLN A 154 -9.34 -0.23 0.70
CA GLN A 154 -8.60 -1.12 -0.19
C GLN A 154 -7.75 -0.37 -1.23
N GLY A 155 -8.24 0.75 -1.75
CA GLY A 155 -7.45 1.63 -2.62
C GLY A 155 -6.22 2.18 -1.90
N PHE A 156 -6.38 2.65 -0.66
CA PHE A 156 -5.27 3.14 0.16
C PHE A 156 -4.27 2.03 0.52
N VAL A 157 -4.75 0.84 0.88
CA VAL A 157 -3.90 -0.33 1.14
C VAL A 157 -3.05 -0.64 -0.09
N LEU A 158 -3.66 -0.71 -1.27
CA LEU A 158 -2.92 -0.95 -2.51
C LEU A 158 -1.85 0.13 -2.75
N MET A 159 -2.21 1.41 -2.66
CA MET A 159 -1.26 2.51 -2.85
C MET A 159 -0.07 2.43 -1.88
N PHE A 160 -0.34 2.11 -0.62
CA PHE A 160 0.70 1.87 0.38
C PHE A 160 1.59 0.69 0.02
N PHE A 161 1.02 -0.42 -0.47
CA PHE A 161 1.79 -1.58 -0.90
C PHE A 161 2.62 -1.33 -2.17
N LEU A 162 2.17 -0.48 -3.09
CA LEU A 162 2.98 -0.06 -4.24
C LEU A 162 4.22 0.73 -3.78
N ILE A 163 4.06 1.61 -2.80
CA ILE A 163 5.18 2.32 -2.17
C ILE A 163 6.11 1.32 -1.47
N LEU A 164 5.57 0.36 -0.72
CA LEU A 164 6.37 -0.68 -0.06
C LEU A 164 7.13 -1.56 -1.06
N ILE A 165 6.50 -2.00 -2.15
CA ILE A 165 7.15 -2.77 -3.21
C ILE A 165 8.36 -1.99 -3.75
N SER A 166 8.17 -0.72 -4.08
CA SER A 166 9.26 0.14 -4.54
C SER A 166 10.36 0.34 -3.48
N ALA A 167 9.98 0.48 -2.21
CA ALA A 167 10.90 0.78 -1.12
C ALA A 167 11.70 -0.44 -0.62
N LEU A 168 11.13 -1.64 -0.70
CA LEU A 168 11.70 -2.88 -0.15
C LEU A 168 12.33 -3.78 -1.20
N SER A 169 11.98 -3.67 -2.49
CA SER A 169 12.50 -4.58 -3.51
C SER A 169 13.98 -4.33 -3.79
N PRO A 170 14.87 -5.28 -3.45
CA PRO A 170 16.29 -5.13 -3.74
C PRO A 170 16.54 -5.24 -5.24
N HIS A 171 17.61 -4.59 -5.67
CA HIS A 171 18.04 -4.60 -7.06
C HIS A 171 18.80 -5.87 -7.43
N ARG A 172 19.02 -6.08 -8.74
CA ARG A 172 19.73 -7.26 -9.27
C ARG A 172 21.04 -7.58 -8.56
N GLN A 173 21.93 -6.60 -8.37
CA GLN A 173 23.25 -6.82 -7.76
C GLN A 173 23.12 -7.39 -6.34
N THR A 174 22.31 -6.75 -5.51
CA THR A 174 22.03 -7.20 -4.13
C THR A 174 21.45 -8.62 -4.09
N LEU A 175 20.57 -8.96 -5.03
CA LEU A 175 20.00 -10.32 -5.15
C LEU A 175 21.01 -11.36 -5.61
N GLN A 176 21.91 -11.00 -6.54
CA GLN A 176 22.98 -11.89 -7.00
C GLN A 176 23.96 -12.18 -5.86
N ASP A 177 24.37 -11.14 -5.13
CA ASP A 177 25.24 -11.29 -3.96
C ASP A 177 24.57 -12.19 -2.92
N TRP A 178 23.29 -11.98 -2.65
CA TRP A 178 22.53 -12.85 -1.76
C TRP A 178 22.52 -14.31 -2.26
N ALA A 179 22.22 -14.55 -3.54
CA ALA A 179 22.18 -15.89 -4.11
C ALA A 179 23.55 -16.60 -4.08
N ARG A 180 24.64 -15.85 -4.23
CA ARG A 180 26.02 -16.34 -4.15
C ARG A 180 26.41 -16.70 -2.72
N TYR A 181 26.26 -15.76 -1.79
CA TYR A 181 26.76 -15.91 -0.43
C TYR A 181 25.86 -16.74 0.49
N ARG A 182 24.60 -17.02 0.10
CA ARG A 182 23.69 -17.84 0.94
C ARG A 182 24.22 -19.25 1.24
N HIS A 183 25.13 -19.78 0.43
CA HIS A 183 25.72 -21.11 0.62
C HIS A 183 27.07 -21.06 1.38
N GLN A 184 27.68 -19.87 1.51
CA GLN A 184 29.01 -19.69 2.11
C GLN A 184 28.95 -19.28 3.59
N VAL A 185 27.82 -18.74 4.05
CA VAL A 185 27.60 -18.43 5.47
C VAL A 185 27.24 -19.74 6.21
N SER A 186 28.29 -20.44 6.65
CA SER A 186 28.38 -21.60 7.57
C SER A 186 27.18 -22.55 7.67
N GLN A 187 27.46 -23.85 7.45
CA GLN A 187 26.60 -25.02 7.68
C GLN A 187 25.89 -25.09 9.05
N GLU A 188 26.25 -24.25 10.02
CA GLU A 188 25.62 -24.21 11.32
C GLU A 188 24.57 -23.07 11.42
N ARG A 189 23.31 -23.43 11.17
CA ARG A 189 22.09 -22.74 11.70
C ARG A 189 21.71 -21.36 11.13
N ARG A 190 21.44 -21.25 9.83
CA ARG A 190 20.44 -20.27 9.33
C ARG A 190 19.36 -20.93 8.47
N HIS A 191 18.14 -20.92 8.99
CA HIS A 191 16.94 -21.26 8.23
C HIS A 191 16.71 -20.20 7.14
N VAL A 192 16.63 -20.62 5.88
CA VAL A 192 16.35 -19.75 4.70
C VAL A 192 15.13 -18.86 4.95
N LEU A 193 14.13 -19.36 5.69
CA LEU A 193 12.95 -18.62 6.12
C LEU A 193 13.31 -17.40 7.00
N LYS A 194 14.19 -17.55 7.99
CA LYS A 194 14.63 -16.44 8.86
C LYS A 194 15.28 -15.32 8.05
N ASP A 195 16.07 -15.68 7.04
CA ASP A 195 16.73 -14.72 6.16
C ASP A 195 15.76 -14.09 5.13
N LEU A 196 14.71 -14.79 4.70
CA LEU A 196 13.64 -14.17 3.90
C LEU A 196 12.78 -13.19 4.73
N ILE A 197 12.54 -13.48 6.01
CA ILE A 197 11.73 -12.64 6.89
C ILE A 197 12.50 -11.39 7.32
N TRP A 198 13.78 -11.53 7.68
CA TRP A 198 14.55 -10.45 8.31
C TRP A 198 15.71 -9.93 7.45
N GLY A 199 16.20 -10.74 6.51
CA GLY A 199 17.36 -10.40 5.69
C GLY A 199 17.04 -9.32 4.66
N GLU A 200 17.85 -8.28 4.63
CA GLU A 200 17.63 -7.10 3.76
C GLU A 200 18.03 -7.34 2.31
N LYS A 201 18.92 -8.31 2.07
CA LYS A 201 19.41 -8.65 0.73
C LYS A 201 18.56 -9.72 0.04
N SER A 202 17.66 -10.37 0.78
CA SER A 202 16.81 -11.43 0.24
C SER A 202 15.59 -10.85 -0.47
N PRO A 203 14.94 -11.63 -1.37
CA PRO A 203 13.74 -11.19 -2.09
C PRO A 203 12.69 -10.51 -1.20
N ALA A 204 12.08 -9.43 -1.71
CA ALA A 204 11.08 -8.67 -0.95
C ALA A 204 9.70 -9.34 -0.93
N THR A 205 9.43 -10.31 -1.81
CA THR A 205 8.11 -10.93 -1.99
C THR A 205 7.54 -11.50 -0.69
N LEU A 206 8.35 -12.22 0.11
CA LEU A 206 7.88 -12.74 1.40
C LEU A 206 7.65 -11.62 2.42
N ALA A 207 8.53 -10.62 2.46
CA ALA A 207 8.36 -9.49 3.37
C ALA A 207 7.07 -8.72 3.06
N ILE A 208 6.73 -8.55 1.79
CA ILE A 208 5.47 -7.94 1.35
C ILE A 208 4.28 -8.80 1.78
N ALA A 209 4.35 -10.12 1.61
CA ALA A 209 3.31 -11.03 2.09
C ALA A 209 3.09 -10.94 3.62
N ILE A 210 4.16 -10.80 4.41
CA ILE A 210 4.06 -10.62 5.87
C ILE A 210 3.46 -9.27 6.23
N ASN A 211 3.89 -8.18 5.57
CA ASN A 211 3.27 -6.87 5.74
C ASN A 211 1.77 -6.93 5.44
N LEU A 212 1.39 -7.64 4.38
CA LEU A 212 0.01 -7.82 3.96
C LEU A 212 -0.79 -8.65 4.97
N ALA A 213 -0.19 -9.70 5.54
CA ALA A 213 -0.78 -10.47 6.61
C ALA A 213 -1.03 -9.60 7.86
N ILE A 214 -0.08 -8.72 8.23
CA ILE A 214 -0.25 -7.76 9.33
C ILE A 214 -1.44 -6.85 9.06
N VAL A 215 -1.51 -6.19 7.91
CA VAL A 215 -2.62 -5.30 7.54
C VAL A 215 -3.95 -6.07 7.56
N THR A 216 -3.96 -7.28 6.99
CA THR A 216 -5.15 -8.15 6.94
C THR A 216 -5.62 -8.54 8.34
N ALA A 217 -4.70 -8.77 9.28
CA ALA A 217 -5.02 -9.09 10.68
C ALA A 217 -5.75 -7.95 11.41
N PHE A 218 -5.64 -6.69 10.95
CA PHE A 218 -6.46 -5.58 11.44
C PHE A 218 -7.81 -5.49 10.71
N ILE A 219 -7.80 -5.66 9.39
CA ILE A 219 -8.97 -5.47 8.53
C ILE A 219 -10.01 -6.57 8.73
N VAL A 220 -9.60 -7.84 8.74
CA VAL A 220 -10.54 -8.99 8.79
C VAL A 220 -11.39 -8.98 10.07
N PRO A 221 -10.83 -8.86 11.28
CA PRO A 221 -11.64 -8.73 12.49
C PRO A 221 -12.64 -7.58 12.40
N SER A 222 -12.25 -6.46 11.80
CA SER A 222 -13.11 -5.29 11.67
C SER A 222 -14.29 -5.55 10.72
N ILE A 223 -14.07 -6.23 9.59
CA ILE A 223 -15.16 -6.68 8.71
C ILE A 223 -16.10 -7.65 9.43
N LEU A 224 -15.57 -8.54 10.26
CA LEU A 224 -16.37 -9.53 10.97
C LEU A 224 -17.22 -8.91 12.09
N LEU A 225 -16.66 -7.95 12.83
CA LEU A 225 -17.31 -7.31 13.97
C LEU A 225 -18.34 -6.23 13.58
N PHE A 226 -18.12 -5.50 12.47
CA PHE A 226 -18.98 -4.37 12.10
C PHE A 226 -20.20 -4.77 11.22
N PRO A 227 -21.29 -3.99 11.27
CA PRO A 227 -22.57 -4.34 10.64
C PRO A 227 -22.59 -4.05 9.13
N LEU A 228 -21.93 -4.90 8.34
CA LEU A 228 -21.94 -4.87 6.86
C LEU A 228 -23.14 -5.57 6.21
N LYS A 229 -24.04 -6.15 7.03
CA LYS A 229 -25.23 -6.93 6.60
C LYS A 229 -24.88 -7.93 5.48
N GLU A 230 -25.54 -7.84 4.34
CA GLU A 230 -25.43 -8.74 3.19
C GLU A 230 -24.09 -8.60 2.45
N ASN A 231 -23.42 -7.44 2.56
CA ASN A 231 -22.20 -7.17 1.80
C ASN A 231 -20.93 -7.74 2.44
N LYS A 232 -21.03 -8.39 3.61
CA LYS A 232 -19.87 -8.90 4.34
C LYS A 232 -19.04 -9.89 3.51
N ILE A 233 -19.70 -10.80 2.82
CA ILE A 233 -19.03 -11.81 1.97
C ILE A 233 -18.37 -11.14 0.77
N GLN A 234 -19.02 -10.14 0.17
CA GLN A 234 -18.50 -9.39 -0.98
C GLN A 234 -17.22 -8.63 -0.62
N VAL A 235 -17.21 -7.95 0.54
CA VAL A 235 -16.02 -7.23 1.03
C VAL A 235 -14.88 -8.20 1.32
N LEU A 236 -15.15 -9.37 1.92
CA LEU A 236 -14.14 -10.39 2.17
C LEU A 236 -13.57 -10.99 0.87
N ALA A 237 -14.43 -11.27 -0.11
CA ALA A 237 -13.99 -11.78 -1.42
C ALA A 237 -13.17 -10.73 -2.18
N GLY A 238 -13.62 -9.47 -2.20
CA GLY A 238 -12.88 -8.37 -2.79
C GLY A 238 -11.52 -8.14 -2.12
N LEU A 239 -11.45 -8.27 -0.79
CA LEU A 239 -10.21 -8.20 -0.02
C LEU A 239 -9.24 -9.32 -0.40
N LEU A 240 -9.72 -10.56 -0.48
CA LEU A 240 -8.90 -11.71 -0.88
C LEU A 240 -8.30 -11.50 -2.27
N LEU A 241 -9.13 -11.08 -3.25
CA LEU A 241 -8.67 -10.79 -4.61
C LEU A 241 -7.62 -9.67 -4.62
N ASN A 242 -7.82 -8.60 -3.86
CA ASN A 242 -6.89 -7.48 -3.80
C ASN A 242 -5.55 -7.89 -3.16
N ILE A 243 -5.58 -8.64 -2.06
CA ILE A 243 -4.39 -9.21 -1.42
C ILE A 243 -3.59 -10.05 -2.41
N ASN A 244 -4.24 -10.94 -3.13
CA ASN A 244 -3.59 -11.77 -4.15
C ASN A 244 -2.97 -10.91 -5.26
N MET A 245 -3.67 -9.88 -5.74
CA MET A 245 -3.15 -8.96 -6.77
C MET A 245 -1.92 -8.19 -6.30
N ILE A 246 -1.88 -7.73 -5.04
CA ILE A 246 -0.69 -7.10 -4.45
C ILE A 246 0.51 -8.06 -4.47
N ILE A 247 0.30 -9.35 -4.15
CA ILE A 247 1.35 -10.37 -4.20
C ILE A 247 1.82 -10.59 -5.65
N VAL A 248 0.90 -10.63 -6.61
CA VAL A 248 1.24 -10.71 -8.06
C VAL A 248 2.11 -9.51 -8.46
N TYR A 249 1.71 -8.28 -8.12
CA TYR A 249 2.48 -7.08 -8.41
C TYR A 249 3.86 -7.10 -7.77
N ALA A 250 3.96 -7.53 -6.51
CA ALA A 250 5.22 -7.70 -5.81
C ALA A 250 6.14 -8.71 -6.51
N ALA A 251 5.60 -9.86 -6.91
CA ALA A 251 6.36 -10.91 -7.59
C ALA A 251 6.86 -10.46 -8.97
N ILE A 252 6.00 -9.80 -9.76
CA ILE A 252 6.36 -9.26 -11.07
C ILE A 252 7.40 -8.15 -10.93
N ALA A 253 7.21 -7.22 -9.99
CA ALA A 253 8.15 -6.15 -9.75
C ALA A 253 9.54 -6.69 -9.37
N GLN A 254 9.57 -7.67 -8.47
CA GLN A 254 10.81 -8.31 -8.05
C GLN A 254 11.50 -9.05 -9.22
N LEU A 255 10.74 -9.74 -10.07
CA LEU A 255 11.26 -10.42 -11.25
C LEU A 255 11.87 -9.40 -12.24
N MET A 256 11.16 -8.32 -12.54
CA MET A 256 11.63 -7.30 -13.48
C MET A 256 12.87 -6.55 -12.99
N LEU A 257 12.94 -6.26 -11.68
CA LEU A 257 14.13 -5.65 -11.07
C LEU A 257 15.35 -6.59 -11.08
N PHE A 258 15.13 -7.90 -11.17
CA PHE A 258 16.19 -8.88 -11.32
C PHE A 258 16.69 -9.01 -12.78
N MET A 259 15.85 -8.72 -13.77
CA MET A 259 16.22 -8.85 -15.19
C MET A 259 17.35 -7.88 -15.58
N LYS A 260 18.13 -8.29 -16.59
CA LYS A 260 19.24 -7.49 -17.14
C LYS A 260 18.67 -6.39 -18.05
N ASN A 261 18.41 -5.21 -17.49
CA ASN A 261 17.98 -4.04 -18.24
C ASN A 261 18.50 -2.75 -17.57
N GLN A 262 18.98 -1.79 -18.37
CA GLN A 262 19.58 -0.53 -17.91
C GLN A 262 18.53 0.41 -17.27
N LYS A 263 17.29 0.39 -17.77
CA LYS A 263 16.17 1.20 -17.25
C LYS A 263 15.14 0.38 -16.47
N ARG A 264 15.58 -0.69 -15.80
CA ARG A 264 14.68 -1.66 -15.14
C ARG A 264 13.69 -1.06 -14.15
N THR A 265 14.06 -0.03 -13.38
CA THR A 265 13.13 0.62 -12.44
C THR A 265 11.98 1.31 -13.17
N VAL A 266 12.26 1.96 -14.30
CA VAL A 266 11.24 2.61 -15.14
C VAL A 266 10.33 1.57 -15.78
N TRP A 267 10.91 0.50 -16.34
CA TRP A 267 10.13 -0.59 -16.92
C TRP A 267 9.27 -1.33 -15.89
N THR A 268 9.81 -1.55 -14.69
CA THR A 268 9.05 -2.16 -13.59
C THR A 268 7.86 -1.30 -13.20
N GLY A 269 8.07 0.00 -13.01
CA GLY A 269 7.00 0.95 -12.73
C GLY A 269 5.94 0.94 -13.85
N ALA A 270 6.37 1.09 -15.10
CA ALA A 270 5.47 1.08 -16.25
C ALA A 270 4.63 -0.20 -16.34
N THR A 271 5.22 -1.38 -16.13
CA THR A 271 4.51 -2.65 -16.19
C THR A 271 3.53 -2.81 -15.03
N VAL A 272 3.92 -2.52 -13.79
CA VAL A 272 3.00 -2.62 -12.64
C VAL A 272 1.85 -1.63 -12.77
N THR A 273 2.12 -0.38 -13.17
CA THR A 273 1.08 0.63 -13.45
C THR A 273 0.16 0.17 -14.57
N THR A 274 0.70 -0.37 -15.66
CA THR A 274 -0.11 -0.91 -16.76
C THR A 274 -0.99 -2.05 -16.27
N LEU A 275 -0.46 -3.02 -15.53
CA LEU A 275 -1.24 -4.15 -15.00
C LEU A 275 -2.35 -3.71 -14.04
N MET A 276 -2.16 -2.62 -13.31
CA MET A 276 -3.16 -2.07 -12.39
C MET A 276 -4.30 -1.35 -13.12
N PHE A 277 -3.96 -0.50 -14.11
CA PHE A 277 -4.95 0.35 -14.78
C PHE A 277 -5.51 -0.26 -16.06
N PHE A 278 -4.84 -1.21 -16.69
CA PHE A 278 -5.30 -1.81 -17.94
C PHE A 278 -6.65 -2.52 -17.80
N PRO A 279 -6.91 -3.34 -16.75
CA PRO A 279 -8.25 -3.91 -16.56
C PRO A 279 -9.32 -2.83 -16.36
N LEU A 280 -8.99 -1.75 -15.64
CA LEU A 280 -9.90 -0.61 -15.46
C LEU A 280 -10.19 0.12 -16.78
N GLY A 281 -9.17 0.25 -17.64
CA GLY A 281 -9.32 0.80 -18.98
C GLY A 281 -10.29 -0.02 -19.83
N ILE A 282 -10.18 -1.35 -19.80
CA ILE A 282 -11.14 -2.24 -20.49
C ILE A 282 -12.56 -2.03 -19.95
N MET A 283 -12.72 -1.97 -18.63
CA MET A 283 -14.04 -1.76 -18.02
C MET A 283 -14.66 -0.42 -18.43
N THR A 284 -13.87 0.65 -18.46
CA THR A 284 -14.38 1.98 -18.84
C THR A 284 -14.71 2.07 -20.33
N LEU A 285 -13.90 1.45 -21.21
CA LEU A 285 -14.10 1.51 -22.66
C LEU A 285 -15.23 0.60 -23.14
N PHE A 286 -15.39 -0.58 -22.54
CA PHE A 286 -16.34 -1.60 -22.98
C PHE A 286 -17.55 -1.77 -22.05
N GLY A 287 -17.61 -1.03 -20.94
CA GLY A 287 -18.65 -1.14 -19.91
C GLY A 287 -19.90 -0.31 -20.17
N SER A 288 -20.04 0.33 -21.33
CA SER A 288 -21.17 1.20 -21.65
C SER A 288 -22.49 0.41 -21.68
N GLY A 289 -23.26 0.49 -20.58
CA GLY A 289 -24.65 0.04 -20.47
C GLY A 289 -24.89 -1.18 -19.57
N GLU A 290 -23.89 -2.05 -19.38
CA GLU A 290 -24.05 -3.28 -18.59
C GLU A 290 -22.78 -3.62 -17.78
N PRO A 291 -22.71 -3.22 -16.49
CA PRO A 291 -21.56 -3.46 -15.62
C PRO A 291 -21.15 -4.95 -15.53
N ALA A 292 -22.12 -5.86 -15.58
CA ALA A 292 -21.89 -7.29 -15.48
C ALA A 292 -21.00 -7.87 -16.60
N LYS A 293 -21.03 -7.30 -17.81
CA LYS A 293 -20.25 -7.79 -18.95
C LYS A 293 -18.74 -7.57 -18.79
N THR A 294 -18.34 -6.52 -18.06
CA THR A 294 -16.93 -6.13 -17.91
C THR A 294 -16.42 -6.28 -16.49
N ALA A 295 -17.29 -6.53 -15.50
CA ALA A 295 -16.90 -6.68 -14.11
C ALA A 295 -15.85 -7.79 -13.88
N ILE A 296 -15.80 -8.83 -14.71
CA ILE A 296 -14.78 -9.88 -14.61
C ILE A 296 -13.34 -9.34 -14.66
N PHE A 297 -13.09 -8.28 -15.44
CA PHE A 297 -11.78 -7.62 -15.50
C PHE A 297 -11.44 -6.90 -14.18
N GLY A 298 -12.46 -6.43 -13.47
CA GLY A 298 -12.31 -5.77 -12.19
C GLY A 298 -11.77 -6.69 -11.10
N LEU A 299 -11.99 -8.00 -11.20
CA LEU A 299 -11.46 -9.02 -10.26
C LEU A 299 -9.93 -9.10 -10.27
N PHE A 300 -9.27 -8.63 -11.33
CA PHE A 300 -7.82 -8.55 -11.49
C PHE A 300 -7.28 -7.12 -11.29
N SER A 301 -8.02 -6.28 -10.58
CA SER A 301 -7.68 -4.86 -10.41
C SER A 301 -8.04 -4.35 -9.01
N VAL A 302 -7.84 -3.05 -8.78
CA VAL A 302 -8.25 -2.33 -7.56
C VAL A 302 -9.77 -2.33 -7.36
N ALA A 303 -10.53 -2.48 -8.45
CA ALA A 303 -11.99 -2.51 -8.42
C ALA A 303 -12.57 -3.87 -8.01
N SER A 304 -11.79 -4.73 -7.34
CA SER A 304 -12.20 -6.10 -7.00
C SER A 304 -13.44 -6.17 -6.12
N ILE A 305 -13.58 -5.30 -5.10
CA ILE A 305 -14.80 -5.22 -4.28
C ILE A 305 -16.00 -4.91 -5.17
N TRP A 306 -15.91 -3.85 -5.98
CA TRP A 306 -17.00 -3.43 -6.85
C TRP A 306 -17.38 -4.52 -7.85
N ALA A 307 -16.38 -5.19 -8.44
CA ALA A 307 -16.61 -6.23 -9.43
C ALA A 307 -17.28 -7.48 -8.87
N VAL A 308 -17.04 -7.82 -7.60
CA VAL A 308 -17.64 -8.99 -6.94
C VAL A 308 -19.17 -8.88 -6.91
N ASP A 309 -19.74 -7.68 -6.89
CA ASP A 309 -21.19 -7.48 -6.85
C ASP A 309 -21.89 -7.85 -8.17
N TYR A 310 -21.15 -7.91 -9.27
CA TYR A 310 -21.70 -8.12 -10.62
C TYR A 310 -21.29 -9.46 -11.24
N VAL A 311 -20.57 -10.31 -10.51
CA VAL A 311 -19.97 -11.54 -11.05
C VAL A 311 -20.38 -12.75 -10.21
N SER A 312 -20.51 -13.92 -10.85
CA SER A 312 -20.87 -15.15 -10.17
C SER A 312 -19.77 -15.64 -9.21
N THR A 313 -20.17 -16.37 -8.16
CA THR A 313 -19.24 -17.03 -7.23
C THR A 313 -18.24 -17.95 -7.95
N THR A 314 -18.66 -18.61 -9.01
CA THR A 314 -17.77 -19.46 -9.84
C THR A 314 -16.64 -18.67 -10.47
N ALA A 315 -16.93 -17.49 -11.02
CA ALA A 315 -15.92 -16.63 -11.62
C ALA A 315 -14.99 -15.99 -10.57
N ILE A 316 -15.49 -15.71 -9.36
CA ILE A 316 -14.65 -15.30 -8.22
C ILE A 316 -13.66 -16.43 -7.87
N CYS A 317 -14.13 -17.66 -7.70
CA CYS A 317 -13.27 -18.82 -7.40
C CYS A 317 -12.23 -19.07 -8.50
N LEU A 318 -12.63 -19.02 -9.77
CA LEU A 318 -11.70 -19.17 -10.90
C LEU A 318 -10.67 -18.04 -10.94
N SER A 319 -11.06 -16.81 -10.60
CA SER A 319 -10.14 -15.67 -10.54
C SER A 319 -9.09 -15.83 -9.44
N VAL A 320 -9.50 -16.31 -8.26
CA VAL A 320 -8.56 -16.65 -7.17
C VAL A 320 -7.56 -17.73 -7.61
N LEU A 321 -8.05 -18.80 -8.25
CA LEU A 321 -7.18 -19.86 -8.78
C LEU A 321 -6.22 -19.34 -9.85
N GLY A 322 -6.70 -18.49 -10.75
CA GLY A 322 -5.87 -17.83 -11.77
C GLY A 322 -4.78 -16.94 -11.16
N GLN A 323 -5.11 -16.16 -10.13
CA GLN A 323 -4.14 -15.35 -9.41
C GLN A 323 -3.10 -16.22 -8.69
N TRP A 324 -3.51 -17.31 -8.04
CA TRP A 324 -2.57 -18.24 -7.40
C TRP A 324 -1.64 -18.91 -8.42
N LEU A 325 -2.17 -19.32 -9.57
CA LEU A 325 -1.36 -19.85 -10.66
C LEU A 325 -0.33 -18.82 -11.12
N ALA A 326 -0.72 -17.55 -11.28
CA ALA A 326 0.19 -16.47 -11.63
C ALA A 326 1.29 -16.27 -10.57
N ILE A 327 0.93 -16.26 -9.28
CA ILE A 327 1.89 -16.15 -8.17
C ILE A 327 2.91 -17.30 -8.22
N VAL A 328 2.44 -18.53 -8.39
CA VAL A 328 3.30 -19.73 -8.48
C VAL A 328 4.21 -19.66 -9.70
N ALA A 329 3.66 -19.32 -10.87
CA ALA A 329 4.42 -19.25 -12.12
C ALA A 329 5.55 -18.22 -12.04
N VAL A 330 5.25 -17.00 -11.58
CA VAL A 330 6.24 -15.91 -11.43
C VAL A 330 7.29 -16.27 -10.38
N SER A 331 6.87 -16.82 -9.24
CA SER A 331 7.79 -17.24 -8.16
C SER A 331 8.72 -18.38 -8.60
N PHE A 332 8.20 -19.33 -9.38
CA PHE A 332 8.99 -20.41 -9.96
C PHE A 332 10.01 -19.87 -10.96
N GLN A 333 9.59 -18.96 -11.86
CA GLN A 333 10.49 -18.33 -12.82
C GLN A 333 11.61 -17.55 -12.12
N MET A 334 11.29 -16.79 -11.08
CA MET A 334 12.28 -16.08 -10.26
C MET A 334 13.28 -17.05 -9.63
N THR A 335 12.82 -18.15 -9.04
CA THR A 335 13.69 -19.17 -8.44
C THR A 335 14.61 -19.82 -9.46
N LYS A 336 14.08 -20.15 -10.66
CA LYS A 336 14.86 -20.71 -11.76
C LYS A 336 15.95 -19.74 -12.23
N GLN A 337 15.63 -18.46 -12.38
CA GLN A 337 16.61 -17.44 -12.79
C GLN A 337 17.70 -17.19 -11.73
N LEU A 338 17.32 -17.18 -10.45
CA LEU A 338 18.26 -17.07 -9.34
C LEU A 338 19.26 -18.23 -9.34
N ARG A 339 18.80 -19.48 -9.52
CA ARG A 339 19.68 -20.67 -9.58
C ARG A 339 20.65 -20.60 -10.75
N LYS A 340 20.15 -20.33 -11.95
CA LYS A 340 20.99 -20.22 -13.16
C LYS A 340 22.09 -19.17 -13.03
N THR A 341 21.79 -18.04 -12.39
CA THR A 341 22.76 -16.95 -12.21
C THR A 341 23.83 -17.30 -11.18
N GLY A 342 23.49 -18.09 -10.15
CA GLY A 342 24.48 -18.59 -9.19
C GLY A 342 25.42 -19.63 -9.80
N GLU A 343 24.90 -20.51 -10.66
CA GLU A 343 25.67 -21.56 -11.33
C GLU A 343 26.68 -21.00 -12.35
N SER A 344 26.24 -20.08 -13.22
CA SER A 344 27.09 -19.55 -14.30
C SER A 344 28.30 -18.76 -13.78
N GLU A 345 28.16 -17.97 -12.72
CA GLU A 345 29.28 -17.23 -12.13
C GLU A 345 30.24 -18.15 -11.35
N THR A 346 29.73 -19.19 -10.70
CA THR A 346 30.58 -20.20 -10.02
C THR A 346 31.39 -21.00 -11.03
N GLN A 347 30.77 -21.40 -12.14
CA GLN A 347 31.47 -22.07 -13.24
C GLN A 347 32.53 -21.16 -13.87
N ALA A 348 32.24 -19.87 -14.08
CA ALA A 348 33.20 -18.90 -14.58
C ALA A 348 34.40 -18.68 -13.63
N LEU A 349 34.19 -18.73 -12.31
CA LEU A 349 35.29 -18.64 -11.34
C LEU A 349 36.15 -19.90 -11.31
N LEU A 350 35.53 -21.09 -11.39
CA LEU A 350 36.25 -22.37 -11.41
C LEU A 350 37.07 -22.54 -12.70
N SER A 351 36.52 -22.16 -13.86
CA SER A 351 37.25 -22.20 -15.13
C SER A 351 38.45 -21.26 -15.13
N ASN A 352 38.30 -20.04 -14.58
CA ASN A 352 39.37 -19.05 -14.48
C ASN A 352 40.47 -19.50 -13.49
N ARG A 353 40.09 -20.15 -12.37
CA ARG A 353 41.07 -20.74 -11.43
C ARG A 353 41.85 -21.89 -12.09
N HIS A 354 41.19 -22.72 -12.87
CA HIS A 354 41.82 -23.82 -13.60
C HIS A 354 42.80 -23.30 -14.67
N GLN A 355 42.41 -22.27 -15.43
CA GLN A 355 43.29 -21.62 -16.41
C GLN A 355 44.53 -20.99 -15.76
N ARG A 356 44.40 -20.34 -14.59
CA ARG A 356 45.56 -19.81 -13.87
C ARG A 356 46.49 -20.89 -13.35
N ALA A 357 45.95 -22.02 -12.90
CA ALA A 357 46.75 -23.15 -12.43
C ALA A 357 47.59 -23.75 -13.58
N ILE A 358 47.02 -23.85 -14.78
CA ILE A 358 47.70 -24.31 -16.00
C ILE A 358 48.76 -23.29 -16.47
N ALA A 359 48.50 -21.99 -16.33
CA ALA A 359 49.46 -20.94 -16.72
C ALA A 359 50.65 -20.80 -15.75
N SER A 360 50.57 -21.37 -14.55
CA SER A 360 51.63 -21.35 -13.52
C SER A 360 52.45 -22.65 -13.44
N SER A 361 52.09 -23.67 -14.21
CA SER A 361 52.83 -24.94 -14.37
C SER A 361 53.59 -24.94 -15.69
#